data_AF-A0A6I6E929-F1
#
_entry.id   AF-A0A6I6E929-F1
#
_cell.length_a   1.000
_cell.length_b   1.000
_cell.length_c   1.000
_cell.angle_alpha   90.00
_cell.angle_beta   90.00
_cell.angle_gamma   90.00
#
_symmetry.space_group_name_H-M   'P 1'
#
loop_
_entity.id
_entity.type
_entity.pdbx_description
1 polymer ?
#
loop_
_entity_poly.entity_id
_entity_poly.type
_entity_poly.pdbx_seq_one_letter_code
_entity_poly.pdbx_strand_id
1 'polypeptide(L)' 'MELLLKIIAALLFGMMLFLLWPVYRHWQEHGPKAQKGDWPAVILPLGAVVLFVALLVLAVR' A
#
# COMPACT_ATOMS: atom_id res chain seq x y z
N MET A 1 20.05 11.89 11.82
CA MET A 1 19.87 10.42 11.82
C MET A 1 21.25 9.80 11.83
N GLU A 2 21.70 9.33 13.00
CA GLU A 2 22.98 8.65 13.21
C GLU A 2 23.14 7.45 12.24
N LEU A 3 24.34 7.23 11.70
CA LEU A 3 24.62 6.17 10.72
C LEU A 3 24.23 4.78 11.25
N LEU A 4 24.54 4.52 12.52
CA LEU A 4 24.17 3.28 13.21
C LEU A 4 22.65 3.04 13.18
N LEU A 5 21.86 4.08 13.40
CA LEU A 5 20.39 4.01 13.39
C LEU A 5 19.86 3.65 12.00
N LYS A 6 20.47 4.18 10.94
CA LYS A 6 20.11 3.84 9.56
C LYS A 6 20.43 2.38 9.24
N ILE A 7 21.58 1.88 9.70
CA ILE A 7 21.99 0.49 9.49
C ILE A 7 21.06 -0.47 10.23
N ILE A 8 20.75 -0.19 11.50
CA ILE A 8 19.81 -0.98 12.29
C ILE A 8 18.42 -0.98 11.63
N ALA A 9 17.92 0.20 11.23
CA ALA A 9 16.63 0.29 10.54
C ALA A 9 16.62 -0.54 9.24
N ALA A 10 17.68 -0.46 8.43
CA ALA A 10 17.80 -1.24 7.20
C ALA A 10 17.79 -2.75 7.47
N LEU A 11 18.50 -3.22 8.50
CA LEU A 11 18.49 -4.62 8.91
C LEU A 11 17.11 -5.07 9.38
N LEU A 12 16.43 -4.26 10.20
CA LEU A 12 15.08 -4.56 10.68
C LEU A 12 14.07 -4.62 9.52
N PHE A 13 14.12 -3.68 8.58
CA PHE A 13 13.26 -3.72 7.39
C PHE A 13 13.58 -4.92 6.50
N GLY A 14 14.85 -5.25 6.30
CA GLY A 14 15.25 -6.45 5.56
C GLY A 14 14.75 -7.74 6.21
N MET A 15 14.89 -7.85 7.53
CA MET A 15 14.38 -8.98 8.31
C MET A 15 12.85 -9.05 8.26
N MET A 16 12.15 -7.92 8.35
CA MET A 16 10.70 -7.87 8.21
C MET A 16 10.26 -8.42 6.84
N LEU A 17 10.89 -7.97 5.75
CA LEU A 17 10.59 -8.48 4.41
C LEU A 17 10.88 -9.98 4.29
N PHE A 18 11.98 -10.45 4.88
CA PHE A 18 12.33 -11.87 4.92
C PHE A 18 11.25 -12.70 5.66
N LEU A 19 10.76 -12.21 6.80
CA LEU A 19 9.69 -12.85 7.57
C LEU A 19 8.33 -12.83 6.84
N LEU A 20 8.03 -11.76 6.09
CA LEU A 20 6.79 -11.66 5.31
C LEU A 20 6.85 -12.46 4.00
N TRP A 21 8.05 -12.79 3.50
CA TRP A 21 8.26 -13.50 2.25
C TRP A 21 7.43 -14.79 2.07
N PRO A 22 7.34 -15.72 3.04
CA PRO A 22 6.53 -16.92 2.89
C PRO A 22 5.04 -16.61 2.71
N VAL A 23 4.50 -15.65 3.47
CA VAL A 23 3.10 -15.24 3.37
C VAL A 23 2.84 -14.59 2.02
N TYR A 24 3.74 -13.71 1.58
CA TYR A 24 3.68 -13.11 0.25
C TYR A 24 3.68 -14.17 -0.86
N ARG A 25 4.59 -15.15 -0.80
CA ARG A 25 4.65 -16.27 -1.76
C ARG A 25 3.36 -17.10 -1.76
N HIS A 26 2.86 -17.44 -0.57
CA HIS A 26 1.59 -18.17 -0.44
C HIS A 26 0.43 -17.40 -1.08
N TRP A 27 0.36 -16.08 -0.85
CA TRP A 27 -0.69 -15.23 -1.39
C TRP A 27 -0.55 -15.01 -2.90
N GLN A 28 0.66 -15.01 -3.45
CA GLN A 28 0.86 -14.98 -4.90
C GLN A 28 0.38 -16.27 -5.58
N GLU A 29 0.59 -17.42 -4.94
CA GLU A 29 0.22 -18.72 -5.49
C GLU A 29 -1.27 -19.07 -5.26
N HIS A 30 -1.84 -18.66 -4.12
CA HIS A 30 -3.18 -19.09 -3.65
C HIS A 30 -4.15 -17.92 -3.42
N GLY A 31 -3.70 -16.68 -3.53
CA GLY A 31 -4.53 -15.50 -3.26
C GLY A 31 -5.64 -15.31 -4.30
N PRO A 32 -6.70 -14.57 -3.92
CA PRO A 32 -7.78 -14.25 -4.84
C PRO A 32 -7.23 -13.45 -6.02
N LYS A 33 -7.33 -14.03 -7.22
CA LYS A 33 -6.95 -13.32 -8.44
C LYS A 33 -7.98 -12.22 -8.72
N ALA A 34 -7.50 -11.09 -9.23
CA ALA A 34 -8.37 -10.02 -9.66
C ALA A 34 -9.43 -10.56 -10.65
N GLN A 35 -10.69 -10.44 -10.28
CA GLN A 35 -11.81 -10.87 -11.10
C GLN A 35 -12.29 -9.74 -12.00
N LYS A 36 -13.08 -10.10 -13.02
CA LYS A 36 -13.78 -9.12 -13.83
C LYS A 36 -14.77 -8.37 -12.92
N GLY A 37 -14.48 -7.10 -12.62
CA GLY A 37 -15.29 -6.28 -11.71
C GLY A 37 -14.48 -5.60 -10.60
N ASP A 38 -13.28 -6.09 -10.29
CA ASP A 38 -12.47 -5.50 -9.22
C ASP A 38 -11.95 -4.10 -9.61
N TRP A 39 -11.55 -3.92 -10.87
CA TRP A 39 -11.13 -2.63 -11.39
C TRP A 39 -12.21 -1.55 -11.30
N PRO A 40 -13.46 -1.77 -11.77
CA PRO A 40 -14.51 -0.78 -11.58
C PRO A 40 -14.92 -0.60 -10.11
N ALA A 41 -14.81 -1.62 -9.27
CA ALA A 41 -15.08 -1.49 -7.83
C ALA A 41 -14.12 -0.51 -7.14
N VAL A 42 -12.86 -0.42 -7.59
CA VAL A 42 -11.84 0.49 -7.04
C VAL A 42 -12.04 1.96 -7.49
N ILE A 43 -12.75 2.19 -8.60
CA ILE A 43 -12.98 3.55 -9.12
C ILE A 43 -13.79 4.40 -8.14
N LEU A 44 -14.81 3.82 -7.50
CA LEU A 44 -15.67 4.55 -6.56
C LEU A 44 -14.89 5.12 -5.35
N PRO A 45 -14.14 4.32 -4.57
CA PRO A 45 -13.37 4.85 -3.44
C PRO A 45 -12.25 5.79 -3.88
N LEU A 46 -11.53 5.52 -4.97
CA LEU A 46 -10.50 6.43 -5.47
C LEU A 46 -11.08 7.76 -5.93
N GLY A 47 -12.19 7.72 -6.68
CA GLY A 47 -12.92 8.90 -7.11
C GLY A 47 -13.44 9.72 -5.93
N ALA A 48 -13.94 9.07 -4.88
CA ALA A 48 -14.37 9.74 -3.66
C ALA A 48 -13.22 10.48 -2.97
N VAL A 49 -12.01 9.90 -2.89
CA VAL A 49 -10.83 10.57 -2.33
C VAL A 49 -10.44 11.78 -3.17
N VAL A 50 -10.38 11.64 -4.49
CA VAL A 50 -10.06 12.75 -5.41
C VAL A 50 -11.08 13.87 -5.27
N LEU A 51 -12.37 13.55 -5.24
CA LEU A 51 -13.45 14.52 -5.06
C LEU A 51 -13.35 15.23 -3.71
N PHE A 52 -13.10 14.48 -2.63
CA PHE A 52 -12.93 15.04 -1.30
C PHE A 52 -11.78 16.05 -1.26
N VAL A 53 -10.61 15.71 -1.82
CA VAL A 53 -9.47 16.63 -1.91
C VAL A 53 -9.82 17.86 -2.74
N ALA A 54 -10.51 17.70 -3.87
CA ALA A 54 -10.94 18.83 -4.70
C ALA A 54 -11.89 19.78 -3.96
N LEU A 55 -12.84 19.25 -3.18
CA LEU A 55 -13.74 20.04 -2.34
C LEU A 55 -12.99 20.80 -1.25
N LEU A 56 -11.99 20.17 -0.60
CA LEU A 56 -11.14 20.85 0.38
C LEU A 56 -10.35 22.00 -0.26
N VAL A 57 -9.82 21.79 -1.46
CA VAL A 57 -9.12 22.83 -2.22
C VAL A 57 -10.05 23.98 -2.57
N LEU A 58 -11.31 23.71 -2.95
CA LEU A 58 -12.31 24.75 -3.21
C LEU A 58 -12.68 25.52 -1.93
N ALA A 59 -12.81 24.84 -0.79
CA ALA A 59 -13.22 25.46 0.47
C ALA A 59 -12.20 26.44 1.06
N VAL A 60 -10.93 26.34 0.66
CA VAL A 60 -9.81 27.16 1.18
C VAL A 60 -9.31 28.17 0.14
N ARG A 61 -9.86 28.17 -1.08
CA ARG A 61 -9.59 29.19 -2.11
C ARG A 61 -10.59 30.33 -2.01
#